data_AF-A0A0S7X219-F1
#
_entry.id   AF-A0A0S7X219-F1
#
_cell.length_a   1.000
_cell.length_b   1.000
_cell.length_c   1.000
_cell.angle_alpha   90.00
_cell.angle_beta   90.00
_cell.angle_gamma   90.00
#
_symmetry.space_group_name_H-M   'P 1'
#
loop_
_entity.id
_entity.type
_entity.pdbx_description
1 polymer ?
#
loop_
_entity_poly.entity_id
_entity_poly.type
_entity_poly.pdbx_seq_one_letter_code
_entity_poly.pdbx_strand_id
1 'polypeptide(L)'
;MAITFVEKQKKQKYLFFILLGLLLLTFFFLQREFLTKPEPMRPLIEAEIPEAKKIKINFAVLESPRIQGLEAFEEPVSLEPGEQVGRENPFLPY
;
A
#
# COMPACT_ATOMS: atom_id res chain seq x y z
N MET A 1 22.36 61.47 26.39
CA MET A 1 22.03 60.41 25.41
C MET A 1 22.98 59.20 25.44
N ALA A 2 24.11 59.21 26.17
CA ALA A 2 24.99 58.03 26.28
C ALA A 2 24.42 56.90 27.16
N ILE A 3 23.69 57.25 28.23
CA ILE A 3 23.16 56.29 29.22
C ILE A 3 22.09 55.38 28.61
N THR A 4 21.23 55.92 27.74
CA THR A 4 20.20 55.16 27.02
C THR A 4 20.79 54.16 26.03
N PHE A 5 22.00 54.41 25.51
CA PHE A 5 22.70 53.50 24.59
C PHE A 5 23.28 52.29 25.33
N VAL A 6 23.80 52.50 26.55
CA VAL A 6 24.32 51.43 27.41
C VAL A 6 23.20 50.52 27.91
N GLU A 7 22.03 51.07 28.28
CA GLU A 7 20.85 50.26 28.61
C GLU A 7 20.34 49.45 27.42
N LYS A 8 20.29 50.04 26.22
CA LYS A 8 19.90 49.32 24.99
C LYS A 8 20.84 48.17 24.68
N GLN A 9 22.15 48.34 24.80
CA GLN A 9 23.13 47.26 24.60
C GLN A 9 22.99 46.13 25.63
N LYS A 10 22.72 46.45 26.91
CA LYS A 10 22.50 45.42 27.94
C LYS A 10 21.24 44.60 27.67
N LYS A 11 20.14 45.25 27.29
CA LYS A 11 18.89 44.55 26.91
C LYS A 11 19.08 43.69 25.67
N GLN A 12 19.81 44.18 24.67
CA GLN A 12 20.09 43.42 23.45
C GLN A 12 20.98 42.20 23.70
N LYS A 13 21.98 42.30 24.57
CA LYS A 13 22.78 41.14 25.00
C LYS A 13 21.91 40.08 25.70
N TYR A 14 21.03 40.51 26.60
CA TYR A 14 20.13 39.58 27.30
C TYR A 14 19.14 38.90 26.35
N LEU A 15 18.55 39.66 25.43
CA LEU A 15 17.68 39.14 24.35
C LEU A 15 18.44 38.15 23.45
N PHE A 16 19.71 38.43 23.13
CA PHE A 16 20.56 37.54 22.36
C PHE A 16 20.83 36.22 23.09
N PHE A 17 21.13 36.27 24.39
CA PHE A 17 21.30 35.05 25.20
C PHE A 17 20.01 34.25 25.34
N ILE A 18 18.85 34.92 25.47
CA ILE A 18 17.55 34.25 25.47
C ILE A 18 17.31 33.55 24.13
N LEU A 19 17.52 34.26 23.02
CA LEU A 19 17.36 33.71 21.67
C LEU A 19 18.27 32.50 21.45
N LEU A 20 19.54 32.61 21.86
CA LEU A 20 20.52 31.54 21.74
C LEU A 20 20.12 30.33 22.59
N GLY A 21 19.66 30.56 23.82
CA GLY A 21 19.13 29.50 24.67
C GLY A 21 17.93 28.79 24.04
N LEU A 22 17.02 29.54 23.43
CA LEU A 22 15.84 29.01 22.73
C LEU A 22 16.23 28.16 21.52
N LEU A 23 17.20 28.63 20.73
CA LEU A 23 17.78 27.89 19.60
C LEU A 23 18.45 26.58 20.03
N LEU A 24 19.22 26.61 21.12
CA LEU A 24 19.86 25.39 21.64
C LEU A 24 18.82 24.40 22.17
N LEU A 25 17.76 24.90 22.82
CA LEU A 25 16.68 24.06 23.33
C LEU A 25 15.94 23.38 22.18
N THR A 26 15.52 24.14 21.16
CA THR A 26 14.83 23.58 19.98
C THR A 26 15.71 22.60 19.24
N PHE A 27 17.00 22.91 19.07
CA PHE A 27 17.96 21.99 18.46
C PHE A 27 18.11 20.68 19.26
N PHE A 28 18.19 20.76 20.59
CA PHE A 28 18.27 19.58 21.46
C PHE A 28 17.01 18.71 21.38
N PHE A 29 15.83 19.32 21.38
CA PHE A 29 14.56 18.60 21.22
C PHE A 29 14.44 17.97 19.83
N LEU A 30 14.79 18.69 18.76
CA LEU A 30 14.83 18.12 17.41
C LEU A 30 15.81 16.96 17.33
N GLN A 31 17.01 17.09 17.89
CA GLN A 31 18.01 16.02 17.87
C GLN A 31 17.51 14.80 18.63
N ARG A 32 16.87 14.98 19.79
CA ARG A 32 16.28 13.87 20.54
C ARG A 32 15.19 13.18 19.73
N GLU A 33 14.26 13.92 19.14
CA GLU A 33 13.12 13.33 18.42
C GLU A 33 13.53 12.70 17.09
N PHE A 34 14.49 13.29 16.38
CA PHE A 34 14.92 12.82 15.05
C PHE A 34 15.97 11.72 15.12
N LEU A 35 16.80 11.69 16.17
CA LEU A 35 17.86 10.68 16.35
C LEU A 35 17.38 9.46 17.15
N THR A 36 16.31 9.62 17.94
CA THR A 36 15.57 8.46 18.48
C THR A 36 14.78 7.87 17.32
N LYS A 37 15.37 6.85 16.73
CA LYS A 37 14.94 6.13 15.52
C LYS A 37 13.42 5.95 15.46
N PRO A 38 12.83 5.92 14.24
CA PRO A 38 11.46 5.46 14.08
C PRO A 38 11.33 4.13 14.81
N GLU A 39 10.28 4.00 15.64
CA GLU A 39 9.90 2.67 16.13
C GLU A 39 9.98 1.74 14.92
N PRO A 40 10.71 0.61 15.00
CA PRO A 40 10.62 -0.37 13.93
C PRO A 40 9.14 -0.63 13.80
N MET A 41 8.57 -0.25 12.65
CA MET A 41 7.18 -0.50 12.32
C MET A 41 7.05 -2.00 12.52
N ARG A 42 6.48 -2.40 13.67
CA ARG A 42 6.30 -3.81 13.98
C ARG A 42 5.51 -4.32 12.79
N PRO A 43 6.02 -5.31 12.02
CA PRO A 43 5.25 -5.84 10.92
C PRO A 43 3.89 -6.17 11.52
N LEU A 44 2.85 -5.53 10.96
CA LEU A 44 1.48 -5.68 11.41
C LEU A 44 1.13 -7.13 11.14
N ILE A 45 1.42 -8.00 12.10
CA ILE A 45 1.29 -9.44 12.02
C ILE A 45 2.29 -10.00 11.00
N GLU A 46 3.40 -10.59 11.49
CA GLU A 46 3.92 -11.79 10.81
C GLU A 46 2.80 -12.81 10.88
N ALA A 47 1.85 -12.70 9.95
CA ALA A 47 0.89 -13.76 9.74
C ALA A 47 1.77 -14.90 9.29
N GLU A 48 1.90 -15.94 10.12
CA GLU A 48 2.42 -17.22 9.68
C GLU A 48 1.62 -17.59 8.44
N ILE A 49 2.18 -17.33 7.27
CA ILE A 49 1.57 -17.74 6.01
C ILE A 49 1.62 -19.26 6.12
N PRO A 50 0.49 -19.95 6.29
CA PRO A 50 0.51 -21.38 6.46
C PRO A 50 1.20 -21.96 5.23
N GLU A 51 2.19 -22.81 5.45
CA GLU A 51 2.91 -23.47 4.38
C GLU A 51 1.88 -24.07 3.43
N ALA A 52 1.94 -23.67 2.15
CA ALA A 52 0.95 -24.07 1.18
C ALA A 52 0.97 -25.61 1.08
N LYS A 53 -0.06 -26.26 1.64
CA LYS A 53 -0.18 -27.72 1.57
C LYS A 53 -0.16 -28.11 0.10
N LYS A 54 0.77 -29.02 -0.25
CA LYS A 54 0.87 -29.57 -1.60
C LYS A 54 -0.35 -30.43 -1.89
N ILE A 55 -1.40 -29.84 -2.45
CA ILE A 55 -2.60 -30.55 -2.90
C ILE A 55 -2.26 -31.25 -4.22
N LYS A 56 -2.40 -32.57 -4.24
CA LYS A 56 -2.34 -33.36 -5.48
C LYS A 56 -3.77 -33.55 -5.97
N ILE A 57 -4.06 -33.08 -7.18
CA ILE A 57 -5.35 -33.30 -7.83
C ILE A 57 -5.36 -34.73 -8.39
N ASN A 58 -6.39 -35.51 -8.05
CA ASN A 58 -6.58 -36.86 -8.59
C ASN A 58 -7.42 -36.81 -9.87
N PHE A 59 -6.76 -36.82 -11.02
CA PHE A 59 -7.43 -36.79 -12.33
C PHE A 59 -8.09 -38.11 -12.72
N ALA A 60 -7.76 -39.23 -12.06
CA ALA A 60 -8.41 -40.52 -12.35
C ALA A 60 -9.92 -40.50 -12.05
N VAL A 61 -10.41 -39.53 -11.27
CA VAL A 61 -11.84 -39.33 -11.04
C VAL A 61 -12.60 -38.96 -12.32
N LEU A 62 -11.93 -38.29 -13.27
CA LEU A 62 -12.51 -37.90 -14.56
C LEU A 62 -12.76 -39.10 -15.49
N GLU A 63 -12.06 -40.21 -15.27
CA GLU A 63 -12.22 -41.45 -16.04
C GLU A 63 -13.43 -42.27 -15.58
N SER A 64 -14.11 -41.84 -14.52
CA SER A 64 -15.27 -42.59 -14.02
C SER A 64 -16.45 -42.52 -15.01
N PRO A 65 -17.20 -43.63 -15.20
CA PRO A 65 -18.34 -43.67 -16.12
C PRO A 65 -19.42 -42.61 -15.83
N ARG A 66 -19.52 -42.19 -14.56
CA ARG A 66 -20.45 -41.13 -14.13
C ARG A 66 -20.07 -39.75 -14.64
N ILE A 67 -18.78 -39.48 -14.85
CA ILE A 67 -18.26 -38.19 -15.31
C ILE A 67 -18.16 -38.17 -16.85
N GLN A 68 -17.77 -39.29 -17.46
CA GLN A 68 -17.79 -39.43 -18.92
C GLN A 68 -19.20 -39.26 -19.49
N GLY A 69 -20.23 -39.74 -18.77
CA GLY A 69 -21.63 -39.50 -19.13
C GLY A 69 -22.10 -38.04 -19.00
N LEU A 70 -21.22 -37.11 -18.59
CA LEU A 70 -21.47 -35.67 -18.54
C LEU A 70 -20.74 -34.90 -19.64
N GLU A 71 -20.02 -35.59 -20.56
CA GLU A 71 -19.56 -34.95 -21.79
C GLU A 71 -20.78 -34.35 -22.50
N ALA A 72 -20.64 -33.07 -22.88
CA ALA A 72 -21.73 -32.16 -23.20
C ALA A 72 -22.82 -32.78 -24.09
N PHE A 73 -24.08 -32.59 -23.68
CA PHE A 73 -25.27 -33.04 -24.42
C PHE A 73 -25.49 -32.30 -25.75
N GLU A 74 -24.82 -31.19 -25.97
CA GLU A 74 -25.04 -30.34 -27.14
C GLU A 74 -23.87 -30.48 -28.11
N GLU A 75 -24.16 -31.09 -29.25
CA GLU A 75 -23.31 -30.94 -30.43
C GLU A 75 -23.17 -29.44 -30.73
N PRO A 76 -21.95 -28.90 -30.89
CA PRO A 76 -21.81 -27.52 -31.31
C PRO A 76 -22.52 -27.37 -32.65
N VAL A 77 -23.56 -26.54 -32.69
CA VAL A 77 -24.25 -26.19 -33.94
C VAL A 77 -23.20 -25.61 -34.87
N SER A 78 -22.85 -26.36 -35.91
CA SER A 78 -21.93 -25.91 -36.93
C SER A 78 -22.63 -24.79 -37.68
N LEU A 79 -22.20 -23.56 -37.44
CA LEU A 79 -22.73 -22.38 -38.13
C LEU A 79 -22.60 -22.59 -39.64
N GLU A 80 -23.64 -22.24 -40.39
CA GLU A 80 -23.58 -22.36 -41.85
C GLU A 80 -22.50 -21.41 -42.39
N PRO A 81 -21.80 -21.76 -43.50
CA PRO A 81 -20.82 -20.89 -44.09
C PRO A 81 -21.47 -19.58 -44.56
N GLY A 82 -21.29 -18.52 -43.76
CA GLY A 82 -21.89 -17.19 -43.98
C GLY A 82 -22.65 -16.62 -42.78
N GLU A 83 -22.87 -17.42 -41.72
CA GLU A 83 -23.50 -16.94 -40.49
C GLU A 83 -22.55 -16.03 -39.70
N GLN A 84 -22.97 -14.77 -39.47
CA GLN A 84 -22.21 -13.83 -38.66
C GLN A 84 -22.46 -14.12 -37.17
N VAL A 85 -21.38 -14.40 -36.43
CA VAL A 85 -21.44 -14.63 -34.99
C VAL A 85 -21.70 -13.31 -34.27
N GLY A 86 -22.94 -13.13 -33.81
CA GLY A 86 -23.34 -11.98 -32.98
C GLY A 86 -23.43 -10.65 -33.74
N ARG A 87 -23.71 -9.57 -33.01
CA ARG A 87 -23.64 -8.19 -33.53
C ARG A 87 -22.21 -7.70 -33.44
N GLU A 88 -21.76 -6.93 -34.43
CA GLU A 88 -20.45 -6.24 -34.35
C GLU A 88 -20.32 -5.44 -33.05
N ASN A 89 -21.42 -4.85 -32.57
CA ASN A 89 -21.50 -4.20 -31.27
C ASN A 89 -22.81 -4.58 -30.54
N PRO A 90 -22.72 -5.37 -29.45
CA PRO A 90 -23.89 -5.83 -28.71
C PRO A 90 -24.54 -4.76 -27.82
N PHE A 91 -23.93 -3.58 -27.67
CA PHE A 91 -24.39 -2.54 -26.73
C PHE A 91 -25.30 -1.48 -27.36
N LEU A 92 -25.60 -1.56 -28.65
CA LEU A 92 -26.54 -0.65 -29.30
C LEU A 92 -28.00 -1.09 -29.06
N PRO A 93 -28.93 -0.18 -28.74
CA PRO A 93 -30.35 -0.52 -28.66
C PRO A 93 -30.91 -0.97 -30.02
N TYR A 94 -32.05 -1.68 -30.00
CA TYR A 94 -32.78 -2.18 -31.18
C TYR A 94 -33.67 -1.11 -31.80
#